data_AF-A0A014NDA4-F1
#
_entry.id   AF-A0A014NDA4-F1
#
_cell.length_a   1.000
_cell.length_b   1.000
_cell.length_c   1.000
_cell.angle_alpha   90.00
_cell.angle_beta   90.00
_cell.angle_gamma   90.00
#
_symmetry.space_group_name_H-M   'P 1'
#
loop_
_entity.id
_entity.type
_entity.pdbx_description
1 polymer ?
#
loop_
_entity_poly.entity_id
_entity_poly.type
_entity_poly.pdbx_seq_one_letter_code
_entity_poly.pdbx_strand_id
1 'polypeptide(L)'
;MVEYLYHITKKRIAFDHIKTQGLIPAAKLSGASIARSEGAFASEREKNMQIKIRSKLTSPLSYAIARGYTAEQIKNKIYRPFPLSLDINTNRNDAYEKLSDVEKKFYRENFPQITGKCPPGGYLKERENIKKLADDMLRDMPGHVLCRFAKEISHLEYAIEERVTSEHIYFFTGKDMKPCYQSYTGHHGGEIKSSVLRVKRDAVNHLVKDQAEQYGFMTTESVLPESIEIYNAEGSPLDSEGDDNWCPLSQL
;
A
#
# COMPACT_ATOMS: atom_id res chain seq x y z
N MET A 1 21.06 -16.16 20.76
CA MET A 1 19.68 -15.74 21.13
C MET A 1 18.80 -16.13 19.94
N VAL A 2 17.69 -16.83 20.17
CA VAL A 2 16.78 -17.22 19.06
C VAL A 2 16.09 -15.96 18.56
N GLU A 3 16.22 -15.67 17.26
CA GLU A 3 15.56 -14.53 16.65
C GLU A 3 14.19 -14.96 16.11
N TYR A 4 13.15 -14.25 16.52
CA TYR A 4 11.78 -14.48 16.06
C TYR A 4 11.31 -13.36 15.13
N LEU A 5 10.50 -13.76 14.15
CA LEU A 5 9.78 -12.89 13.25
C LEU A 5 8.29 -12.97 13.54
N TYR A 6 7.60 -11.84 13.51
CA TYR A 6 6.22 -11.73 13.92
C TYR A 6 5.31 -11.45 12.73
N HIS A 7 4.16 -12.11 12.70
CA HIS A 7 3.11 -11.91 11.71
C HIS A 7 1.80 -11.59 12.42
N ILE A 8 1.09 -10.57 11.95
CA ILE A 8 -0.17 -10.13 12.54
C ILE A 8 -1.30 -10.46 11.58
N THR A 9 -2.33 -11.11 12.10
CA THR A 9 -3.48 -11.56 11.31
C THR A 9 -4.76 -11.50 12.12
N LYS A 10 -5.92 -11.72 11.49
CA LYS A 10 -7.18 -11.88 12.21
C LYS A 10 -7.20 -13.22 12.92
N LYS A 11 -7.78 -13.25 14.12
CA LYS A 11 -7.91 -14.47 14.94
C LYS A 11 -8.53 -15.63 14.15
N ARG A 12 -9.63 -15.37 13.45
CA ARG A 12 -10.28 -16.36 12.59
C ARG A 12 -9.35 -16.93 11.52
N ILE A 13 -8.51 -16.10 10.88
CA ILE A 13 -7.59 -16.55 9.83
C ILE A 13 -6.48 -17.44 10.42
N ALA A 14 -6.00 -17.12 11.63
CA ALA A 14 -5.04 -17.95 12.33
C ALA A 14 -5.56 -19.38 12.54
N PHE A 15 -6.79 -19.52 13.05
CA PHE A 15 -7.37 -20.82 13.38
C PHE A 15 -8.00 -21.56 12.19
N ASP A 16 -8.69 -20.88 11.29
CA ASP A 16 -9.40 -21.53 10.17
C ASP A 16 -8.45 -21.93 9.02
N HIS A 17 -7.32 -21.22 8.85
CA HIS A 17 -6.44 -21.39 7.69
C HIS A 17 -4.99 -21.66 8.07
N ILE A 18 -4.37 -20.76 8.85
CA ILE A 18 -2.92 -20.83 9.08
C ILE A 18 -2.55 -22.05 9.94
N LYS A 19 -3.40 -22.43 10.89
CA LYS A 19 -3.20 -23.62 11.71
C LYS A 19 -3.00 -24.90 10.89
N THR A 20 -3.72 -25.05 9.78
CA THR A 20 -3.72 -26.29 8.99
C THR A 20 -2.77 -26.22 7.80
N GLN A 21 -2.64 -25.06 7.17
CA GLN A 21 -1.90 -24.89 5.92
C GLN A 21 -0.56 -24.16 6.10
N GLY A 22 -0.37 -23.50 7.24
CA GLY A 22 0.77 -22.62 7.48
C GLY A 22 0.54 -21.22 6.92
N LEU A 23 1.60 -20.42 6.90
CA LEU A 23 1.57 -19.12 6.22
C LEU A 23 1.89 -19.36 4.75
N ILE A 24 0.92 -19.08 3.88
CA ILE A 24 1.06 -19.23 2.42
C ILE A 24 0.68 -17.89 1.78
N PRO A 25 1.47 -17.38 0.81
CA PRO A 25 1.08 -16.21 0.03
C PRO A 25 -0.32 -16.36 -0.58
N ALA A 26 -1.09 -15.28 -0.59
CA ALA A 26 -2.46 -15.30 -1.10
C ALA A 26 -2.54 -15.78 -2.55
N ALA A 27 -1.61 -15.35 -3.40
CA ALA A 27 -1.55 -15.72 -4.80
C ALA A 27 -1.31 -17.22 -5.02
N LYS A 28 -0.55 -17.89 -4.14
CA LYS A 28 -0.35 -19.35 -4.21
C LYS A 28 -1.62 -20.14 -3.86
N LEU A 29 -2.53 -19.56 -3.08
CA LEU A 29 -3.80 -20.19 -2.71
C LEU A 29 -4.90 -19.97 -3.73
N SER A 30 -5.03 -18.75 -4.25
CA SER A 30 -6.08 -18.37 -5.21
C SER A 30 -5.71 -18.64 -6.66
N GLY A 31 -4.42 -18.79 -6.97
CA GLY A 31 -3.90 -18.81 -8.34
C GLY A 31 -3.96 -17.43 -9.03
N ALA A 32 -4.33 -16.37 -8.31
CA ALA A 32 -4.47 -15.01 -8.83
C ALA A 32 -3.75 -14.01 -7.93
N SER A 33 -3.13 -12.99 -8.52
CA SER A 33 -2.41 -11.92 -7.80
C SER A 33 -3.36 -10.91 -7.13
N ILE A 34 -4.22 -11.42 -6.23
CA ILE A 34 -5.24 -10.66 -5.50
C ILE A 34 -4.97 -10.84 -4.00
N ALA A 35 -4.89 -9.73 -3.27
CA ALA A 35 -4.70 -9.77 -1.83
C ALA A 35 -5.94 -10.36 -1.14
N ARG A 36 -5.77 -10.98 0.04
CA ARG A 36 -6.92 -11.51 0.80
C ARG A 36 -7.86 -10.37 1.18
N SER A 37 -9.16 -10.58 1.00
CA SER A 37 -10.21 -9.59 1.30
C SER A 37 -10.23 -9.19 2.78
N GLU A 38 -9.73 -10.07 3.66
CA GLU A 38 -9.67 -9.83 5.09
C GLU A 38 -8.41 -9.08 5.55
N GLY A 39 -7.43 -8.85 4.67
CA GLY A 39 -6.18 -8.16 5.00
C GLY A 39 -6.33 -6.63 5.06
N ALA A 40 -5.34 -5.96 5.68
CA ALA A 40 -5.32 -4.50 5.83
C ALA A 40 -5.44 -3.78 4.48
N PHE A 41 -4.71 -4.27 3.48
CA PHE A 41 -4.73 -3.75 2.12
C PHE A 41 -6.15 -3.68 1.53
N ALA A 42 -6.93 -4.77 1.65
CA ALA A 42 -8.29 -4.82 1.11
C ALA A 42 -9.26 -3.95 1.92
N SER A 43 -9.15 -3.94 3.26
CA SER A 43 -10.06 -3.17 4.12
C SER A 43 -9.94 -1.65 3.94
N GLU A 44 -8.76 -1.15 3.58
CA GLU A 44 -8.53 0.28 3.42
C GLU A 44 -8.55 0.75 1.96
N ARG A 45 -8.66 -0.18 1.00
CA ARG A 45 -8.51 0.10 -0.43
C ARG A 45 -9.33 1.31 -0.87
N GLU A 46 -10.63 1.34 -0.57
CA GLU A 46 -11.51 2.41 -1.04
C GLU A 46 -11.12 3.78 -0.44
N LYS A 47 -10.90 3.84 0.87
CA LYS A 47 -10.52 5.08 1.56
C LYS A 47 -9.17 5.60 1.06
N ASN A 48 -8.17 4.73 1.00
CA ASN A 48 -6.83 5.11 0.59
C ASN A 48 -6.77 5.37 -0.93
N MET A 49 -7.67 4.78 -1.73
CA MET A 49 -7.82 5.08 -3.15
C MET A 49 -8.24 6.53 -3.36
N GLN A 50 -9.28 7.00 -2.68
CA GLN A 50 -9.75 8.39 -2.82
C GLN A 50 -8.67 9.40 -2.42
N ILE A 51 -7.94 9.14 -1.33
CA ILE A 51 -6.81 9.97 -0.89
C ILE A 51 -5.71 9.99 -1.97
N LYS A 52 -5.40 8.83 -2.56
CA LYS A 52 -4.36 8.69 -3.57
C LYS A 52 -4.75 9.33 -4.89
N ILE A 53 -6.00 9.20 -5.34
CA ILE A 53 -6.55 9.90 -6.51
C ILE A 53 -6.38 11.42 -6.33
N ARG A 54 -6.78 11.96 -5.17
CA ARG A 54 -6.59 13.38 -4.88
C ARG A 54 -5.12 13.77 -4.96
N SER A 55 -4.23 13.02 -4.30
CA SER A 55 -2.79 13.26 -4.33
C SER A 55 -2.24 13.25 -5.76
N LYS A 56 -2.61 12.25 -6.57
CA LYS A 56 -2.22 12.12 -7.97
C LYS A 56 -2.75 13.25 -8.84
N LEU A 57 -3.93 13.81 -8.54
CA LEU A 57 -4.43 14.98 -9.24
C LEU A 57 -3.69 16.27 -8.86
N THR A 58 -3.19 16.40 -7.62
CA THR A 58 -2.42 17.60 -7.23
C THR A 58 -1.11 17.78 -8.01
N SER A 59 -0.48 16.68 -8.45
CA SER A 59 0.78 16.70 -9.19
C SER A 59 0.70 17.42 -10.54
N PRO A 60 -0.20 17.06 -11.48
CA PRO A 60 -0.35 17.78 -12.74
C PRO A 60 -0.84 19.22 -12.53
N LEU A 61 -1.67 19.48 -11.52
CA LEU A 61 -2.13 20.84 -11.20
C LEU A 61 -0.97 21.74 -10.74
N SER A 62 -0.14 21.24 -9.82
CA SER A 62 1.07 21.93 -9.39
C SER A 62 2.02 22.18 -10.55
N TYR A 63 2.24 21.16 -11.38
CA TYR A 63 3.09 21.25 -12.56
C TYR A 63 2.60 22.28 -13.59
N ALA A 64 1.29 22.37 -13.81
CA ALA A 64 0.67 23.35 -14.70
C ALA A 64 0.76 24.78 -14.14
N ILE A 65 0.44 24.97 -12.86
CA ILE A 65 0.51 26.30 -12.21
C ILE A 65 1.94 26.84 -12.22
N ALA A 66 2.93 25.99 -11.95
CA ALA A 66 4.35 26.35 -12.04
C ALA A 66 4.78 26.84 -13.45
N ARG A 67 4.02 26.45 -14.48
CA ARG A 67 4.24 26.85 -15.89
C ARG A 67 3.38 28.03 -16.34
N GLY A 68 2.65 28.64 -15.41
CA GLY A 68 1.87 29.85 -15.64
C GLY A 68 0.42 29.61 -16.08
N TYR A 69 -0.08 28.38 -16.00
CA TYR A 69 -1.49 28.09 -16.28
C TYR A 69 -2.38 28.53 -15.11
N THR A 70 -3.51 29.17 -15.42
CA THR A 70 -4.55 29.43 -14.42
C THR A 70 -5.45 28.21 -14.23
N ALA A 71 -6.19 28.16 -13.12
CA ALA A 71 -7.17 27.10 -12.87
C ALA A 71 -8.18 26.96 -14.02
N GLU A 72 -8.69 28.08 -14.54
CA GLU A 72 -9.65 28.09 -15.64
C GLU A 72 -9.04 27.58 -16.95
N GLN A 73 -7.77 27.92 -17.22
CA GLN A 73 -7.05 27.38 -18.38
C GLN A 73 -6.86 25.86 -18.26
N ILE A 74 -6.58 25.35 -17.05
CA ILE A 74 -6.43 23.92 -16.81
C ILE A 74 -7.75 23.18 -17.05
N LYS A 75 -8.86 23.68 -16.50
CA LYS A 75 -10.19 23.06 -16.59
C LYS A 75 -10.71 22.97 -18.04
N ASN A 76 -10.43 23.99 -18.85
CA ASN A 76 -10.92 24.07 -20.22
C ASN A 76 -9.91 23.57 -21.27
N LYS A 77 -8.75 23.09 -20.84
CA LYS A 77 -7.71 22.62 -21.76
C LYS A 77 -8.16 21.32 -22.45
N ILE A 78 -7.90 21.23 -23.76
CA ILE A 78 -7.95 19.96 -24.49
C ILE A 78 -6.65 19.19 -24.25
N TYR A 79 -6.76 17.99 -23.68
CA TYR A 79 -5.64 17.13 -23.34
C TYR A 79 -5.38 16.10 -24.44
N ARG A 80 -4.10 15.80 -24.67
CA ARG A 80 -3.73 14.69 -25.55
C ARG A 80 -4.15 13.36 -24.91
N PRO A 81 -4.60 12.38 -25.72
CA PRO A 81 -4.86 11.03 -25.24
C PRO A 81 -3.63 10.45 -24.54
N PHE A 82 -3.84 9.69 -23.46
CA PHE A 82 -2.80 8.95 -22.78
C PHE A 82 -3.09 7.44 -22.90
N PRO A 83 -2.38 6.70 -23.76
CA PRO A 83 -2.45 5.25 -23.69
C PRO A 83 -1.65 4.78 -22.46
N LEU A 84 -2.33 4.29 -21.44
CA LEU A 84 -1.71 3.59 -20.31
C LEU A 84 -1.70 2.09 -20.64
N SER A 85 -0.52 1.58 -20.97
CA SER A 85 -0.26 0.15 -21.02
C SER A 85 0.88 -0.12 -20.05
N LEU A 86 0.56 -0.81 -18.96
CA LEU A 86 1.53 -1.22 -17.96
C LEU A 86 1.43 -2.73 -17.79
N ASP A 87 2.55 -3.41 -17.98
CA ASP A 87 2.66 -4.81 -17.57
C ASP A 87 2.93 -4.86 -16.06
N ILE A 88 1.84 -5.09 -15.32
CA ILE A 88 1.86 -5.19 -13.86
C ILE A 88 2.65 -6.41 -13.36
N ASN A 89 2.98 -7.38 -14.23
CA ASN A 89 3.76 -8.57 -13.86
C ASN A 89 5.27 -8.30 -13.81
N THR A 90 5.72 -7.13 -14.25
CA THR A 90 7.12 -6.73 -14.12
C THR A 90 7.50 -6.46 -12.66
N ASN A 91 8.80 -6.37 -12.37
CA ASN A 91 9.28 -6.04 -11.02
C ASN A 91 8.59 -4.76 -10.50
N ARG A 92 8.25 -4.72 -9.21
CA ARG A 92 7.58 -3.57 -8.57
C ARG A 92 8.27 -2.25 -8.90
N ASN A 93 9.59 -2.18 -8.76
CA ASN A 93 10.34 -0.94 -8.97
C ASN A 93 10.29 -0.50 -10.44
N ASP A 94 10.46 -1.44 -11.38
CA ASP A 94 10.36 -1.17 -12.81
C ASP A 94 8.95 -0.70 -13.20
N ALA A 95 7.92 -1.29 -12.59
CA ALA A 95 6.53 -0.88 -12.82
C ALA A 95 6.27 0.55 -12.33
N TYR A 96 6.79 0.91 -11.14
CA TYR A 96 6.72 2.28 -10.63
C TYR A 96 7.53 3.27 -11.45
N GLU A 97 8.71 2.89 -11.93
CA GLU A 97 9.53 3.73 -12.80
C GLU A 97 8.79 4.04 -14.10
N LYS A 98 8.21 3.02 -14.75
CA LYS A 98 7.39 3.19 -15.95
C LYS A 98 6.19 4.10 -15.70
N LEU A 99 5.46 3.91 -14.59
CA LEU A 99 4.35 4.79 -14.23
C LEU A 99 4.84 6.25 -14.05
N SER A 100 5.95 6.45 -13.34
CA SER A 100 6.54 7.77 -13.16
C SER A 100 6.91 8.44 -14.48
N ASP A 101 7.44 7.68 -15.43
CA ASP A 101 7.81 8.19 -16.75
C ASP A 101 6.59 8.54 -17.59
N VAL A 102 5.52 7.74 -17.52
CA VAL A 102 4.23 8.07 -18.15
C VAL A 102 3.66 9.36 -17.56
N GLU A 103 3.67 9.51 -16.22
CA GLU A 103 3.22 10.74 -15.55
C GLU A 103 4.03 11.96 -16.02
N LYS A 104 5.37 11.89 -15.95
CA LYS A 104 6.25 12.99 -16.38
C LYS A 104 6.07 13.34 -17.85
N LYS A 105 5.91 12.34 -18.72
CA LYS A 105 5.66 12.55 -20.16
C LYS A 105 4.32 13.23 -20.38
N PHE A 106 3.25 12.73 -19.76
CA PHE A 106 1.91 13.31 -19.85
C PHE A 106 1.92 14.78 -19.40
N TYR A 107 2.60 15.10 -18.30
CA TYR A 107 2.70 16.47 -17.80
C TYR A 107 3.47 17.38 -18.76
N ARG A 108 4.63 16.93 -19.26
CA ARG A 108 5.45 17.70 -20.23
C ARG A 108 4.71 18.02 -21.52
N GLU A 109 3.98 17.05 -22.06
CA GLU A 109 3.27 17.22 -23.34
C GLU A 109 2.04 18.11 -23.21
N ASN A 110 1.34 18.07 -22.07
CA ASN A 110 0.11 18.84 -21.86
C ASN A 110 0.36 20.21 -21.24
N PHE A 111 1.46 20.43 -20.53
CA PHE A 111 1.78 21.73 -19.94
C PHE A 111 3.18 22.17 -20.38
N PRO A 112 3.35 22.67 -21.61
CA PRO A 112 4.57 23.40 -21.98
C PRO A 112 4.68 24.72 -21.19
N GLN A 113 5.89 25.24 -21.01
CA GLN A 113 6.10 26.52 -20.33
C GLN A 113 5.40 27.66 -21.09
N ILE A 114 4.62 28.50 -20.39
CA ILE A 114 4.11 29.74 -20.98
C ILE A 114 5.21 30.82 -20.87
N THR A 115 5.67 31.30 -22.02
CA THR A 115 6.70 32.34 -22.11
C THR A 115 6.27 33.60 -21.35
N GLY A 116 7.18 34.18 -20.57
CA GLY A 116 6.94 35.44 -19.85
C GLY A 116 6.09 35.32 -18.58
N LYS A 117 5.66 34.11 -18.19
CA LYS A 117 5.00 33.89 -16.90
C LYS A 117 5.97 33.30 -15.87
N CYS A 118 6.08 33.97 -14.73
CA CYS A 118 6.78 33.47 -13.56
C CYS A 118 5.85 32.58 -12.72
N PRO A 119 6.39 31.58 -12.00
CA PRO A 119 5.63 30.84 -11.01
C PRO A 119 5.02 31.80 -9.98
N PRO A 120 3.81 31.50 -9.46
CA PRO A 120 3.23 32.30 -8.38
C PRO A 120 4.14 32.34 -7.15
N GLY A 121 4.20 33.49 -6.47
CA GLY A 121 5.00 33.68 -5.27
C GLY A 121 4.30 33.14 -4.02
N GLY A 122 5.00 32.29 -3.26
CA GLY A 122 4.46 31.60 -2.08
C GLY A 122 4.34 30.09 -2.34
N TYR A 123 4.80 29.25 -1.40
CA TYR A 123 4.72 27.79 -1.57
C TYR A 123 3.50 27.20 -0.83
N LEU A 124 3.20 27.71 0.37
CA LEU A 124 2.16 27.16 1.24
C LEU A 124 0.74 27.49 0.77
N LYS A 125 0.50 28.75 0.38
CA LYS A 125 -0.82 29.21 -0.09
C LYS A 125 -1.18 28.52 -1.41
N GLU A 126 -0.19 28.35 -2.28
CA GLU A 126 -0.28 27.66 -3.56
C GLU A 126 -0.61 26.17 -3.36
N ARG A 127 0.00 25.51 -2.36
CA ARG A 127 -0.30 24.11 -2.04
C ARG A 127 -1.75 23.92 -1.59
N GLU A 128 -2.29 24.79 -0.74
CA GLU A 128 -3.69 24.71 -0.31
C GLU A 128 -4.67 25.03 -1.45
N ASN A 129 -4.34 26.03 -2.29
CA ASN A 129 -5.12 26.32 -3.49
C ASN A 129 -5.14 25.14 -4.48
N ILE A 130 -4.01 24.44 -4.65
CA ILE A 130 -3.91 23.25 -5.50
C ILE A 130 -4.77 22.11 -4.95
N LYS A 131 -4.74 21.86 -3.64
CA LYS A 131 -5.59 20.84 -3.00
C LYS A 131 -7.07 21.16 -3.20
N LYS A 132 -7.48 22.40 -2.94
CA LYS A 132 -8.85 22.85 -3.14
C LYS A 132 -9.29 22.69 -4.60
N LEU A 133 -8.43 23.08 -5.56
CA LEU A 133 -8.71 22.88 -6.97
C LEU A 133 -8.86 21.39 -7.33
N ALA A 134 -8.03 20.52 -6.77
CA ALA A 134 -8.16 19.08 -6.98
C ALA A 134 -9.51 18.55 -6.44
N ASP A 135 -9.89 18.96 -5.23
CA ASP A 135 -11.17 18.58 -4.62
C ASP A 135 -12.36 19.09 -5.45
N ASP A 136 -12.33 20.35 -5.88
CA ASP A 136 -13.37 20.95 -6.72
C ASP A 136 -13.47 20.22 -8.07
N MET A 137 -12.35 19.87 -8.71
CA MET A 137 -12.35 19.14 -9.98
C MET A 137 -12.87 17.70 -9.84
N LEU A 138 -12.53 17.01 -8.76
CA LEU A 138 -13.04 15.65 -8.50
C LEU A 138 -14.54 15.65 -8.22
N ARG A 139 -15.05 16.67 -7.51
CA ARG A 139 -16.47 16.82 -7.19
C ARG A 139 -17.30 17.27 -8.39
N ASP A 140 -16.89 18.35 -9.05
CA ASP A 140 -17.70 19.07 -10.03
C ASP A 140 -17.46 18.56 -11.47
N MET A 141 -16.30 17.97 -11.75
CA MET A 141 -15.92 17.47 -13.08
C MET A 141 -15.19 16.10 -13.03
N PRO A 142 -15.79 15.06 -12.45
CA PRO A 142 -15.13 13.76 -12.26
C PRO A 142 -14.70 13.07 -13.57
N GLY A 143 -15.30 13.44 -14.71
CA GLY A 143 -14.96 12.96 -16.05
C GLY A 143 -13.83 13.73 -16.75
N HIS A 144 -13.34 14.83 -16.15
CA HIS A 144 -12.24 15.62 -16.70
C HIS A 144 -10.99 14.75 -16.92
N VAL A 145 -10.22 15.03 -17.98
CA VAL A 145 -9.13 14.14 -18.41
C VAL A 145 -8.07 13.96 -17.30
N LEU A 146 -7.73 15.02 -16.57
CA LEU A 146 -6.83 14.91 -15.41
C LEU A 146 -7.40 14.06 -14.27
N CYS A 147 -8.71 14.13 -14.01
CA CYS A 147 -9.36 13.31 -12.98
C CYS A 147 -9.33 11.82 -13.38
N ARG A 148 -9.62 11.52 -14.66
CA ARG A 148 -9.52 10.16 -15.19
C ARG A 148 -8.09 9.64 -15.17
N PHE A 149 -7.12 10.47 -15.54
CA PHE A 149 -5.69 10.14 -15.47
C PHE A 149 -5.27 9.81 -14.03
N ALA A 150 -5.63 10.66 -13.06
CA ALA A 150 -5.31 10.43 -11.65
C ALA A 150 -5.95 9.15 -11.09
N LYS A 151 -7.19 8.84 -11.50
CA LYS A 151 -7.86 7.57 -11.18
C LYS A 151 -7.12 6.37 -11.75
N GLU A 152 -6.78 6.41 -13.03
CA GLU A 152 -6.12 5.29 -13.71
C GLU A 152 -4.72 5.02 -13.13
N ILE A 153 -3.91 6.06 -12.92
CA ILE A 153 -2.59 5.91 -12.27
C ILE A 153 -2.75 5.34 -10.86
N SER A 154 -3.71 5.85 -10.08
CA SER A 154 -3.94 5.34 -8.72
C SER A 154 -4.34 3.87 -8.76
N HIS A 155 -5.24 3.47 -9.67
CA HIS A 155 -5.63 2.07 -9.86
C HIS A 155 -4.44 1.17 -10.19
N LEU A 156 -3.55 1.61 -11.10
CA LEU A 156 -2.35 0.84 -11.47
C LEU A 156 -1.36 0.74 -10.31
N GLU A 157 -1.13 1.81 -9.55
CA GLU A 157 -0.29 1.75 -8.35
C GLU A 157 -0.88 0.78 -7.31
N TYR A 158 -2.20 0.80 -7.10
CA TYR A 158 -2.84 -0.19 -6.25
C TYR A 158 -2.72 -1.61 -6.79
N ALA A 159 -2.83 -1.82 -8.09
CA ALA A 159 -2.67 -3.14 -8.69
C ALA A 159 -1.24 -3.69 -8.48
N ILE A 160 -0.22 -2.83 -8.58
CA ILE A 160 1.17 -3.19 -8.26
C ILE A 160 1.29 -3.60 -6.79
N GLU A 161 0.79 -2.78 -5.87
CA GLU A 161 0.85 -3.08 -4.42
C GLU A 161 0.03 -4.32 -4.04
N GLU A 162 -1.13 -4.51 -4.66
CA GLU A 162 -1.99 -5.68 -4.46
C GLU A 162 -1.26 -6.96 -4.88
N ARG A 163 -0.60 -6.92 -6.05
CA ARG A 163 0.21 -8.03 -6.54
C ARG A 163 1.31 -8.38 -5.55
N VAL A 164 2.11 -7.38 -5.14
CA VAL A 164 3.21 -7.57 -4.18
C VAL A 164 2.68 -8.12 -2.86
N THR A 165 1.61 -7.53 -2.33
CA THR A 165 0.95 -7.99 -1.09
C THR A 165 0.43 -9.43 -1.22
N SER A 166 -0.09 -9.82 -2.38
CA SER A 166 -0.64 -11.16 -2.61
C SER A 166 0.45 -12.24 -2.76
N GLU A 167 1.60 -11.88 -3.31
CA GLU A 167 2.71 -12.79 -3.60
C GLU A 167 3.62 -13.02 -2.40
N HIS A 168 3.52 -12.19 -1.36
CA HIS A 168 4.42 -12.24 -0.21
C HIS A 168 3.69 -12.43 1.12
N ILE A 169 4.38 -13.05 2.07
CA ILE A 169 4.04 -13.02 3.49
C ILE A 169 4.91 -11.96 4.16
N TYR A 170 4.28 -11.08 4.93
CA TYR A 170 4.95 -10.01 5.66
C TYR A 170 5.22 -10.40 7.12
N PHE A 171 6.43 -10.07 7.56
CA PHE A 171 6.97 -10.30 8.89
C PHE A 171 7.59 -9.02 9.47
N PHE A 172 7.63 -8.92 10.79
CA PHE A 172 8.22 -7.80 11.54
C PHE A 172 9.17 -8.32 12.61
N THR A 173 10.18 -7.53 12.97
CA THR A 173 11.04 -7.83 14.13
C THR A 173 10.30 -7.50 15.43
N GLY A 174 10.72 -8.05 16.56
CA GLY A 174 10.09 -7.72 17.86
C GLY A 174 10.10 -6.22 18.17
N LYS A 175 11.19 -5.52 17.83
CA LYS A 175 11.32 -4.06 18.00
C LYS A 175 10.30 -3.30 17.16
N ASP A 176 10.08 -3.73 15.92
CA ASP A 176 9.26 -3.01 14.95
C ASP A 176 7.80 -3.50 14.94
N MET A 177 7.48 -4.58 15.66
CA MET A 177 6.16 -5.17 15.70
C MET A 177 5.12 -4.23 16.34
N LYS A 178 5.50 -3.45 17.36
CA LYS A 178 4.58 -2.59 18.11
C LYS A 178 3.81 -1.57 17.27
N PRO A 179 4.46 -0.71 16.47
CA PRO A 179 3.73 0.21 15.59
C PRO A 179 2.84 -0.53 14.57
N CYS A 180 3.30 -1.67 14.03
CA CYS A 180 2.54 -2.46 13.07
C CYS A 180 1.29 -3.11 13.69
N TYR A 181 1.40 -3.62 14.92
CA TYR A 181 0.28 -4.20 15.66
C TYR A 181 -0.81 -3.17 15.95
N GLN A 182 -0.43 -1.98 16.43
CA GLN A 182 -1.38 -0.90 16.71
C GLN A 182 -2.10 -0.42 15.45
N SER A 183 -1.38 -0.30 14.32
CA SER A 183 -2.01 0.02 13.04
C SER A 183 -2.99 -1.09 12.64
N TYR A 184 -2.55 -2.35 12.62
CA TYR A 184 -3.39 -3.48 12.19
C TYR A 184 -4.67 -3.62 13.02
N THR A 185 -4.57 -3.58 14.35
CA THR A 185 -5.73 -3.72 15.25
C THR A 185 -6.71 -2.56 15.09
N GLY A 186 -6.22 -1.34 14.85
CA GLY A 186 -7.03 -0.17 14.52
C GLY A 186 -7.91 -0.36 13.28
N HIS A 187 -7.44 -1.12 12.28
CA HIS A 187 -8.20 -1.40 11.04
C HIS A 187 -9.11 -2.64 11.13
N HIS A 188 -8.89 -3.52 12.10
CA HIS A 188 -9.51 -4.85 12.14
C HIS A 188 -10.40 -5.11 13.35
N GLY A 189 -10.90 -4.05 13.98
CA GLY A 189 -11.89 -4.14 15.06
C GLY A 189 -11.27 -4.49 16.42
N GLY A 190 -10.02 -4.10 16.63
CA GLY A 190 -9.32 -4.15 17.90
C GLY A 190 -8.47 -5.41 18.12
N GLU A 191 -7.80 -5.43 19.26
CA GLU A 191 -6.89 -6.49 19.70
C GLU A 191 -7.61 -7.84 19.82
N ILE A 192 -8.86 -7.84 20.30
CA ILE A 192 -9.71 -9.04 20.51
C ILE A 192 -9.89 -9.85 19.22
N LYS A 193 -9.92 -9.18 18.06
CA LYS A 193 -10.13 -9.82 16.74
C LYS A 193 -8.83 -10.15 16.02
N SER A 194 -7.70 -9.81 16.62
CA SER A 194 -6.37 -9.98 16.03
C SER A 194 -5.60 -11.05 16.77
N SER A 195 -4.66 -11.67 16.08
CA SER A 195 -3.73 -12.64 16.63
C SER A 195 -2.34 -12.34 16.12
N VAL A 196 -1.37 -12.62 16.99
CA VAL A 196 0.05 -12.48 16.68
C VAL A 196 0.63 -13.86 16.62
N LEU A 197 1.26 -14.13 15.48
CA LEU A 197 2.03 -15.33 15.24
C LEU A 197 3.51 -14.96 15.31
N ARG A 198 4.35 -15.90 15.72
CA ARG A 198 5.79 -15.80 15.57
C ARG A 198 6.36 -17.06 14.95
N VAL A 199 7.45 -16.89 14.23
CA VAL A 199 8.22 -17.96 13.59
C VAL A 199 9.70 -17.72 13.86
N LYS A 200 10.48 -18.78 14.03
CA LYS A 200 11.93 -18.63 14.15
C LYS A 200 12.50 -18.13 12.82
N ARG A 201 13.49 -17.25 12.87
CA ARG A 201 14.08 -16.60 11.69
C ARG A 201 14.61 -17.61 10.66
N ASP A 202 15.17 -18.72 11.12
CA ASP A 202 15.73 -19.81 10.30
C ASP A 202 14.67 -20.67 9.61
N ALA A 203 13.43 -20.66 10.10
CA ALA A 203 12.29 -21.33 9.45
C ALA A 203 11.73 -20.54 8.26
N VAL A 204 12.22 -19.32 8.00
CA VAL A 204 11.75 -18.44 6.92
C VAL A 204 12.79 -18.30 5.82
N ASN A 205 12.54 -18.98 4.70
CA ASN A 205 13.40 -18.95 3.51
C ASN A 205 13.22 -17.65 2.71
N HIS A 206 14.30 -17.24 2.01
CA HIS A 206 14.31 -16.11 1.06
C HIS A 206 13.72 -14.80 1.61
N LEU A 207 13.87 -14.55 2.91
CA LEU A 207 13.39 -13.33 3.52
C LEU A 207 14.20 -12.12 3.03
N VAL A 208 13.50 -11.12 2.50
CA VAL A 208 14.07 -9.86 2.04
C VAL A 208 13.45 -8.68 2.76
N LYS A 209 14.21 -7.59 2.92
CA LYS A 209 13.67 -6.33 3.45
C LYS A 209 12.80 -5.66 2.38
N ASP A 210 11.56 -5.32 2.73
CA ASP A 210 10.75 -4.50 1.84
C ASP A 210 11.25 -3.04 1.92
N GLN A 211 11.65 -2.47 0.78
CA GLN A 211 12.09 -1.07 0.70
C GLN A 211 10.92 -0.08 0.82
N ALA A 212 9.69 -0.52 0.56
CA ALA A 212 8.49 0.33 0.65
C ALA A 212 7.86 0.30 2.05
N GLU A 213 8.09 -0.76 2.82
CA GLU A 213 7.57 -0.92 4.18
C GLU A 213 8.72 -0.86 5.19
N GLN A 214 8.82 0.27 5.89
CA GLN A 214 9.94 0.62 6.76
C GLN A 214 10.29 -0.50 7.76
N TYR A 215 9.28 -1.22 8.24
CA TYR A 215 9.42 -2.24 9.28
C TYR A 215 9.29 -3.67 8.75
N GLY A 216 8.81 -3.84 7.52
CA GLY A 216 8.44 -5.12 6.95
C GLY A 216 9.61 -5.88 6.35
N PHE A 217 9.64 -7.18 6.63
CA PHE A 217 10.37 -8.17 5.87
C PHE A 217 9.35 -9.04 5.14
N MET A 218 9.70 -9.53 3.97
CA MET A 218 8.76 -10.28 3.14
C MET A 218 9.42 -11.49 2.51
N THR A 219 8.63 -12.53 2.24
CA THR A 219 9.05 -13.72 1.50
C THR A 219 7.93 -14.22 0.61
N THR A 220 8.30 -14.80 -0.53
CA THR A 220 7.38 -15.53 -1.42
C THR A 220 7.23 -17.00 -1.03
N GLU A 221 8.01 -17.49 -0.07
CA GLU A 221 7.98 -18.88 0.38
C GLU A 221 6.99 -19.10 1.51
N SER A 222 6.35 -20.26 1.48
CA SER A 222 5.43 -20.66 2.55
C SER A 222 6.21 -21.02 3.82
N VAL A 223 5.58 -20.80 4.98
CA VAL A 223 6.08 -21.27 6.28
C VAL A 223 5.16 -22.39 6.76
N LEU A 224 5.76 -23.52 7.14
CA LEU A 224 5.03 -24.72 7.54
C LEU A 224 4.31 -24.54 8.89
N PRO A 225 3.12 -25.15 9.08
CA PRO A 225 2.33 -25.02 10.30
C PRO A 225 3.11 -25.29 11.60
N GLU A 226 3.96 -26.31 11.60
CA GLU A 226 4.74 -26.76 12.76
C GLU A 226 5.82 -25.75 13.20
N SER A 227 6.15 -24.78 12.35
CA SER A 227 7.13 -23.73 12.66
C SER A 227 6.48 -22.46 13.23
N ILE A 228 5.16 -22.45 13.37
CA ILE A 228 4.37 -21.27 13.74
C ILE A 228 3.90 -21.40 15.19
N GLU A 229 4.24 -20.40 15.98
CA GLU A 229 3.73 -20.19 17.34
C GLU A 229 2.71 -19.06 17.34
N ILE A 230 1.74 -19.11 18.25
CA ILE A 230 0.72 -18.08 18.44
C ILE A 230 0.73 -17.61 19.89
N TYR A 231 0.54 -16.31 20.09
CA TYR A 231 0.34 -15.77 21.42
C TYR A 231 -1.06 -16.10 21.91
N ASN A 232 -1.14 -16.88 22.99
CA ASN A 232 -2.37 -17.44 23.53
C ASN A 232 -2.66 -16.94 24.96
N ALA A 233 -2.73 -15.62 25.11
CA ALA A 233 -3.15 -14.96 26.35
C ALA A 233 -4.00 -13.72 26.04
N GLU A 234 -4.67 -13.18 27.07
CA GLU A 234 -5.34 -11.89 26.98
C GLU A 234 -4.32 -10.75 26.89
N GLY A 235 -4.64 -9.71 26.13
CA GLY A 235 -3.77 -8.56 25.90
C GLY A 235 -2.75 -8.76 24.78
N SER A 236 -1.82 -7.81 24.67
CA SER A 236 -0.82 -7.79 23.60
C SER A 236 0.44 -8.57 24.00
N PRO A 237 1.04 -9.37 23.09
CA PRO A 237 2.35 -9.98 23.30
C PRO A 237 3.49 -8.96 23.47
N LEU A 238 3.21 -7.67 23.24
CA LEU A 238 4.18 -6.58 23.33
C LEU A 238 4.28 -6.00 24.75
N ASP A 239 3.35 -6.40 25.64
CA ASP A 239 3.31 -5.96 27.03
C ASP A 239 3.80 -7.04 28.00
N SER A 240 4.11 -8.24 27.49
CA SER A 240 4.64 -9.37 28.26
C SER A 240 5.97 -9.84 27.69
N GLU A 241 7.03 -9.82 28.51
CA GLU A 241 8.38 -10.28 28.12
C GLU A 241 8.56 -11.81 28.26
N GLY A 242 7.47 -12.55 28.46
CA GLY A 242 7.50 -13.98 28.77
C GLY A 242 7.20 -14.89 27.58
N ASP A 243 7.97 -15.98 27.45
CA ASP A 243 7.72 -17.07 26.49
C ASP A 243 6.51 -17.94 26.87
N ASP A 244 6.03 -17.86 28.11
CA ASP A 244 5.01 -18.76 28.68
C ASP A 244 3.65 -18.70 27.97
N ASN A 245 3.36 -17.60 27.28
CA ASN A 245 2.10 -17.39 26.56
C ASN A 245 2.16 -17.80 25.09
N TRP A 246 3.32 -18.26 24.60
CA TRP A 246 3.49 -18.71 23.24
C TRP A 246 3.38 -20.22 23.17
N CYS A 247 2.51 -20.70 22.29
CA CYS A 247 2.38 -22.13 22.03
C CYS A 247 2.37 -22.42 20.53
N PRO A 248 2.74 -23.64 20.11
CA PRO A 248 2.60 -24.05 18.72
C PRO A 248 1.15 -23.92 18.27
N LEU A 249 0.91 -23.21 17.15
CA LEU A 249 -0.43 -22.99 16.63
C LEU A 249 -1.13 -24.32 16.27
N SER A 250 -0.35 -25.33 15.86
CA SER A 250 -0.85 -26.67 15.55
C SER A 250 -1.48 -27.40 16.76
N GLN A 251 -1.19 -26.97 17.98
CA GLN A 251 -1.65 -27.60 19.22
C GLN A 251 -2.95 -26.99 19.78
N LEU A 252 -3.45 -25.89 19.21
CA LEU A 252 -4.70 -25.23 19.61
C LEU A 252 -5.84 -25.51 18.64
#